data_AF-A0A2T0BRS6-F1
#
_entry.id   AF-A0A2T0BRS6-F1
#
_cell.length_a   1.000
_cell.length_b   1.000
_cell.length_c   1.000
_cell.angle_alpha   90.00
_cell.angle_beta   90.00
_cell.angle_gamma   90.00
#
_symmetry.space_group_name_H-M   'P 1'
#
loop_
_entity.id
_entity.type
_entity.pdbx_description
1 polymer ?
#
loop_
_entity_poly.entity_id
_entity_poly.type
_entity_poly.pdbx_seq_one_letter_code
_entity_poly.pdbx_strand_id
1 'polypeptide(L)'
;MIVMDEGNMVNGNTVLQPEYKPYKKHGSDIRKKKNINRQAKVKKKLKVLLSICVFFIIGLTLIYRYSVIYNMQTELNSLESNISSINKQNENLTVELVKYDNLEYIEKNAANSRMGMIVPDKGNAVYVNLNRPIIKAQSDLDEAKKQKGILDKLKQLIWR
;
A
#
# COMPACT_ATOMS: atom_id res chain seq x y z
N MET A 1 -12.65 23.61 105.72
CA MET A 1 -13.72 24.61 105.93
C MET A 1 -13.80 25.44 104.65
N ILE A 2 -14.87 25.27 103.87
CA ILE A 2 -15.15 26.09 102.68
C ILE A 2 -16.12 27.16 103.16
N VAL A 3 -15.71 28.44 103.09
CA VAL A 3 -16.54 29.56 103.54
C VAL A 3 -17.60 29.79 102.47
N MET A 4 -18.85 29.44 102.78
CA MET A 4 -20.01 29.72 101.96
C MET A 4 -20.58 31.08 102.38
N ASP A 5 -20.85 31.95 101.42
CA ASP A 5 -21.48 33.26 101.65
C ASP A 5 -22.99 33.06 101.92
N GLU A 6 -23.42 33.28 103.16
CA GLU A 6 -24.78 33.00 103.66
C GLU A 6 -25.86 33.86 102.99
N GLY A 7 -25.49 34.90 102.25
CA GLY A 7 -26.44 35.78 101.54
C GLY A 7 -27.05 35.19 100.26
N ASN A 8 -26.56 34.04 99.77
CA ASN A 8 -26.95 33.56 98.44
C ASN A 8 -27.25 32.04 98.40
N MET A 9 -27.84 31.52 99.47
CA MET A 9 -28.25 30.12 99.57
C MET A 9 -29.62 29.92 98.90
N VAL A 10 -29.63 29.62 97.59
CA VAL A 10 -30.86 29.30 96.86
C VAL A 10 -31.26 27.84 97.15
N ASN A 11 -32.16 27.64 98.11
CA ASN A 11 -32.73 26.34 98.44
C ASN A 11 -34.10 26.14 97.78
N GLY A 12 -34.16 25.22 96.81
CA GLY A 12 -35.40 24.60 96.31
C GLY A 12 -35.91 25.06 94.93
N ASN A 13 -36.24 24.08 94.08
CA ASN A 13 -37.18 24.05 92.93
C ASN A 13 -37.28 25.24 91.94
N THR A 14 -36.36 26.20 91.95
CA THR A 14 -36.38 27.40 91.07
C THR A 14 -35.69 27.19 89.72
N VAL A 15 -35.42 25.94 89.32
CA VAL A 15 -34.90 25.67 87.98
C VAL A 15 -36.06 25.78 86.99
N LEU A 16 -35.98 26.77 86.10
CA LEU A 16 -36.90 26.95 84.98
C LEU A 16 -37.08 25.61 84.25
N GLN A 17 -38.33 25.18 84.04
CA GLN A 17 -38.66 23.95 83.32
C GLN A 17 -37.88 23.95 82.00
N PRO A 18 -37.03 22.94 81.73
CA PRO A 18 -36.23 22.93 80.53
C PRO A 18 -37.18 22.88 79.33
N GLU A 19 -37.07 23.88 78.47
CA GLU A 19 -37.90 23.98 77.27
C GLU A 19 -37.59 22.77 76.37
N TYR A 20 -38.60 21.93 76.15
CA TYR A 20 -38.45 20.74 75.34
C TYR A 20 -38.12 21.13 73.90
N LYS A 21 -36.87 20.91 73.48
CA LYS A 21 -36.49 21.04 72.08
C LYS A 21 -36.79 19.72 71.37
N PRO A 22 -37.73 19.67 70.42
CA PRO A 22 -38.02 18.44 69.71
C PRO A 22 -36.78 17.96 68.98
N TYR A 23 -36.45 16.68 69.15
CA TYR A 23 -35.33 16.05 68.45
C TYR A 23 -35.56 16.11 66.94
N LYS A 24 -34.82 17.00 66.25
CA LYS A 24 -34.82 17.05 64.79
C LYS A 24 -34.12 15.78 64.27
N LYS A 25 -34.90 14.84 63.72
CA LYS A 25 -34.39 13.67 63.01
C LYS A 25 -33.48 14.13 61.86
N HIS A 26 -32.17 14.05 62.04
CA HIS A 26 -31.16 14.37 61.02
C HIS A 26 -31.07 13.30 59.90
N GLY A 27 -32.15 12.55 59.65
CA GLY A 27 -32.12 11.28 58.92
C GLY A 27 -32.12 11.38 57.39
N SER A 28 -32.57 12.50 56.82
CA SER A 28 -32.70 12.67 55.36
C SER A 28 -31.43 13.23 54.70
N ASP A 29 -30.81 14.24 55.29
CA ASP A 29 -29.63 14.89 54.70
C ASP A 29 -28.37 14.03 54.74
N ILE A 30 -28.22 13.19 55.77
CA ILE A 30 -27.09 12.26 55.87
C ILE A 30 -27.16 11.20 54.75
N ARG A 31 -28.37 10.71 54.43
CA ARG A 31 -28.57 9.75 53.33
C ARG A 31 -28.32 10.39 51.95
N LYS A 32 -28.77 11.63 51.73
CA LYS A 32 -28.48 12.38 50.49
C LYS A 32 -26.98 12.65 50.33
N LYS A 33 -26.28 13.11 51.38
CA LYS A 33 -24.81 13.31 51.36
C LYS A 33 -24.06 12.01 51.07
N LYS A 34 -24.49 10.87 51.63
CA LYS A 34 -23.86 9.56 51.40
C LYS A 34 -24.01 9.08 49.94
N ASN A 35 -25.17 9.31 49.32
CA ASN A 35 -25.41 8.96 47.91
C ASN A 35 -24.62 9.84 46.93
N ILE A 36 -24.55 11.15 47.17
CA ILE A 36 -23.74 12.07 46.36
C ILE A 36 -22.26 11.68 46.41
N ASN A 37 -21.77 11.31 47.60
CA ASN A 37 -20.37 10.90 47.78
C ASN A 37 -20.06 9.54 47.12
N ARG A 38 -21.02 8.60 47.10
CA ARG A 38 -20.90 7.35 46.33
C ARG A 38 -20.84 7.62 44.82
N GLN A 39 -21.74 8.43 44.28
CA GLN A 39 -21.74 8.76 42.85
C GLN A 39 -20.46 9.49 42.43
N ALA A 40 -19.95 10.41 43.26
CA ALA A 40 -18.68 11.08 43.00
C ALA A 40 -17.49 10.11 42.96
N LYS A 41 -17.46 9.10 43.84
CA LYS A 41 -16.43 8.03 43.81
C LYS A 41 -16.50 7.19 42.55
N VAL A 42 -17.71 6.82 42.09
CA VAL A 42 -17.89 6.04 40.85
C VAL A 42 -17.46 6.86 39.63
N LYS A 43 -17.84 8.15 39.56
CA LYS A 43 -17.42 9.05 38.46
C LYS A 43 -15.90 9.22 38.40
N LYS A 44 -15.21 9.29 39.55
CA LYS A 44 -13.74 9.33 39.61
C LYS A 44 -13.12 8.04 39.07
N LYS A 45 -13.63 6.87 39.47
CA LYS A 45 -13.14 5.57 38.95
C LYS A 45 -13.37 5.45 37.43
N LEU A 46 -14.51 5.90 36.94
CA LEU A 46 -14.82 5.88 35.51
C LEU A 46 -13.90 6.81 34.70
N LYS A 47 -13.55 8.00 35.22
CA LYS A 47 -12.56 8.88 34.60
C LYS A 47 -11.18 8.23 34.49
N VAL A 48 -10.74 7.51 35.52
CA VAL A 48 -9.45 6.79 35.49
C VAL A 48 -9.49 5.68 34.45
N LEU A 49 -10.58 4.90 34.40
CA LEU A 49 -10.76 3.86 33.39
C LEU A 49 -10.76 4.43 31.97
N LEU A 50 -11.45 5.54 31.75
CA LEU A 50 -11.48 6.23 30.46
C LEU A 50 -10.08 6.70 30.04
N SER A 51 -9.30 7.25 30.97
CA SER A 51 -7.92 7.67 30.72
C SER A 51 -7.05 6.50 30.25
N ILE A 52 -7.11 5.36 30.94
CA ILE A 52 -6.39 4.13 30.56
C ILE A 52 -6.84 3.65 29.17
N CYS A 53 -8.14 3.71 28.88
CA CYS A 53 -8.68 3.33 27.59
C CYS A 53 -8.16 4.22 26.45
N VAL A 54 -8.03 5.53 26.69
CA VAL A 54 -7.45 6.47 25.72
C VAL A 54 -5.98 6.11 25.43
N PHE A 55 -5.18 5.86 26.47
CA PHE A 55 -3.78 5.42 26.28
C PHE A 55 -3.69 4.09 25.52
N PHE A 56 -4.62 3.16 25.78
CA PHE A 56 -4.67 1.89 25.08
C PHE A 56 -4.99 2.05 23.59
N ILE A 57 -5.95 2.92 23.24
CA ILE A 57 -6.29 3.24 21.84
C ILE A 57 -5.09 3.87 21.13
N ILE A 58 -4.37 4.78 21.79
CA ILE A 58 -3.15 5.39 21.24
C ILE A 58 -2.10 4.30 20.95
N GLY A 59 -1.87 3.38 21.89
CA GLY A 59 -0.95 2.25 21.70
C GLY A 59 -1.34 1.35 20.52
N LEU A 60 -2.61 0.96 20.43
CA LEU A 60 -3.15 0.19 19.29
C LEU A 60 -2.97 0.93 17.96
N THR A 61 -3.22 2.24 17.94
CA THR A 61 -3.10 3.07 16.74
C THR A 61 -1.65 3.10 16.25
N LEU A 62 -0.69 3.21 17.16
CA LEU A 62 0.73 3.16 16.82
C LEU A 62 1.09 1.81 16.20
N ILE A 63 0.74 0.69 16.85
CA ILE A 63 1.03 -0.65 16.34
C ILE A 63 0.42 -0.86 14.95
N TYR A 64 -0.84 -0.44 14.75
CA TYR A 64 -1.51 -0.49 13.46
C TYR A 64 -0.76 0.31 12.39
N ARG A 65 -0.35 1.55 12.70
CA ARG A 65 0.44 2.39 11.77
C ARG A 65 1.77 1.74 11.42
N TYR A 66 2.48 1.17 12.40
CA TYR A 66 3.74 0.46 12.14
C TYR A 66 3.53 -0.76 11.25
N SER A 67 2.45 -1.52 11.45
CA SER A 67 2.12 -2.66 10.58
C SER A 67 1.83 -2.22 9.14
N VAL A 68 1.13 -1.09 8.93
CA VAL A 68 0.89 -0.54 7.60
C VAL A 68 2.19 -0.11 6.93
N ILE A 69 3.09 0.58 7.64
CA ILE A 69 4.41 0.98 7.12
C ILE A 69 5.23 -0.25 6.74
N TYR A 70 5.23 -1.27 7.58
CA TYR A 70 5.96 -2.51 7.30
C TYR A 70 5.44 -3.21 6.05
N ASN A 71 4.11 -3.29 5.88
CA ASN A 71 3.50 -3.84 4.68
C ASN A 71 3.81 -3.02 3.42
N MET A 72 3.81 -1.69 3.52
CA MET A 72 4.21 -0.82 2.41
C MET A 72 5.68 -1.03 2.06
N GLN A 73 6.56 -1.23 3.05
CA GLN A 73 7.98 -1.47 2.82
C GLN A 73 8.24 -2.85 2.19
N THR A 74 7.52 -3.88 2.60
CA THR A 74 7.63 -5.20 1.96
C THR A 74 7.09 -5.17 0.52
N GLU A 75 6.00 -4.45 0.27
CA GLU A 75 5.48 -4.24 -1.08
C GLU A 75 6.49 -3.49 -1.97
N LEU A 76 7.08 -2.39 -1.48
CA LEU A 76 8.12 -1.65 -2.19
C LEU A 76 9.34 -2.52 -2.51
N ASN A 77 9.84 -3.30 -1.55
CA ASN A 77 10.97 -4.21 -1.78
C ASN A 77 10.64 -5.29 -2.81
N SER A 78 9.41 -5.81 -2.79
CA SER A 78 8.96 -6.79 -3.79
C SER A 78 8.88 -6.17 -5.19
N LEU A 79 8.42 -4.92 -5.27
CA LEU A 79 8.30 -4.19 -6.53
C LEU A 79 9.67 -3.84 -7.11
N GLU A 80 10.62 -3.42 -6.27
CA GLU A 80 12.02 -3.19 -6.65
C GLU A 80 12.69 -4.48 -7.13
N SER A 81 12.44 -5.61 -6.46
CA SER A 81 12.91 -6.92 -6.90
C SER A 81 12.35 -7.30 -8.28
N ASN A 82 11.06 -7.07 -8.51
CA ASN A 82 10.43 -7.30 -9.80
C ASN A 82 11.03 -6.42 -10.90
N ILE A 83 11.23 -5.12 -10.65
CA ILE A 83 11.88 -4.20 -11.59
C ILE A 83 13.30 -4.67 -11.91
N SER A 84 14.08 -5.05 -10.90
CA SER A 84 15.42 -5.61 -11.10
C SER A 84 15.41 -6.88 -11.94
N SER A 85 14.43 -7.77 -11.72
CA SER A 85 14.28 -9.00 -12.50
C SER A 85 13.94 -8.72 -13.97
N ILE A 86 13.07 -7.75 -14.24
CA ILE A 86 12.67 -7.36 -15.60
C ILE A 86 13.84 -6.69 -16.31
N ASN A 87 14.59 -5.81 -15.63
CA ASN A 87 15.79 -5.20 -16.21
C ASN A 87 16.85 -6.24 -16.56
N LYS A 88 17.09 -7.24 -15.67
CA LYS A 88 17.98 -8.37 -15.97
C LYS A 88 17.52 -9.18 -17.17
N GLN A 89 16.21 -9.42 -17.31
CA GLN A 89 15.67 -10.09 -18.48
C GLN A 89 15.89 -9.27 -19.76
N ASN A 90 15.63 -7.97 -19.73
CA ASN A 90 15.89 -7.07 -20.86
C ASN A 90 17.37 -7.02 -21.25
N GLU A 91 18.27 -6.92 -20.28
CA GLU A 91 19.72 -6.99 -20.51
C GLU A 91 20.12 -8.34 -21.12
N ASN A 92 19.60 -9.45 -20.60
CA ASN A 92 19.87 -10.78 -21.15
C ASN A 92 19.37 -10.92 -22.60
N LEU A 93 18.15 -10.44 -22.90
CA LEU A 93 17.63 -10.42 -24.27
C LEU A 93 18.49 -9.56 -25.19
N THR A 94 18.98 -8.42 -24.71
CA THR A 94 19.87 -7.54 -25.47
C THR A 94 21.19 -8.24 -25.78
N VAL A 95 21.78 -8.94 -24.80
CA VAL A 95 23.00 -9.74 -24.98
C VAL A 95 22.76 -10.89 -25.95
N GLU A 96 21.62 -11.57 -25.86
CA GLU A 96 21.22 -12.62 -26.82
C GLU A 96 21.08 -12.06 -28.24
N LEU A 97 20.46 -10.89 -28.43
CA LEU A 97 20.37 -10.23 -29.74
C LEU A 97 21.76 -9.89 -30.30
N VAL A 98 22.66 -9.33 -29.49
CA VAL A 98 24.04 -9.05 -29.91
C VAL A 98 24.78 -10.33 -30.29
N LYS A 99 24.51 -11.45 -29.61
CA LYS A 99 25.08 -12.75 -29.98
C LYS A 99 24.61 -13.23 -31.36
N TYR A 100 23.37 -12.94 -31.75
CA TYR A 100 22.87 -13.25 -33.10
C TYR A 100 23.41 -12.31 -34.18
N ASP A 101 23.78 -11.08 -33.82
CA ASP A 101 24.47 -10.14 -34.72
C ASP A 101 25.97 -10.47 -34.89
N ASN A 102 26.50 -11.41 -34.10
CA ASN A 102 27.85 -11.92 -34.29
C ASN A 102 27.91 -12.89 -35.47
N LEU A 103 28.64 -12.48 -36.52
CA LEU A 103 28.91 -13.26 -37.73
C LEU A 103 29.43 -14.68 -37.41
N GLU A 104 30.23 -14.85 -36.37
CA GLU A 104 30.76 -16.15 -35.94
C GLU A 104 29.63 -17.11 -35.50
N TYR A 105 28.58 -16.59 -34.85
CA TYR A 105 27.42 -17.40 -34.47
C TYR A 105 26.63 -17.81 -35.72
N ILE A 106 26.44 -16.89 -36.67
CA ILE A 106 25.76 -17.17 -37.94
C ILE A 106 26.52 -18.22 -38.74
N GLU A 107 27.84 -18.09 -38.89
CA GLU A 107 28.69 -19.05 -39.60
C GLU A 107 28.62 -20.44 -38.97
N LYS A 108 28.72 -20.52 -37.63
CA LYS A 108 28.64 -21.78 -36.90
C LYS A 108 27.26 -22.42 -37.02
N ASN A 109 26.18 -21.65 -36.95
CA ASN A 109 24.83 -22.19 -37.08
C ASN A 109 24.53 -22.56 -38.54
N ALA A 110 24.93 -21.76 -39.53
CA ALA A 110 24.77 -22.08 -40.95
C ALA A 110 25.53 -23.35 -41.37
N ALA A 111 26.76 -23.53 -40.86
CA ALA A 111 27.57 -24.71 -41.12
C ALA A 111 27.07 -25.96 -40.38
N ASN A 112 26.61 -25.84 -39.13
CA ASN A 112 26.19 -26.99 -38.30
C ASN A 112 24.69 -27.33 -38.40
N SER A 113 23.83 -26.35 -38.62
CA SER A 113 22.37 -26.49 -38.61
C SER A 113 21.83 -26.89 -39.97
N ARG A 114 22.11 -28.12 -40.43
CA ARG A 114 21.42 -28.81 -41.56
C ARG A 114 21.32 -28.08 -42.91
N MET A 115 21.80 -26.84 -43.04
CA MET A 115 21.74 -26.04 -44.26
C MET A 115 22.87 -26.38 -45.23
N GLY A 116 23.87 -27.16 -44.79
CA GLY A 116 24.95 -27.64 -45.64
C GLY A 116 25.80 -26.51 -46.23
N MET A 117 25.83 -25.34 -45.59
CA MET A 117 26.61 -24.22 -46.07
C MET A 117 28.10 -24.50 -45.89
N ILE A 118 28.86 -24.33 -46.98
CA ILE A 118 30.32 -24.50 -47.03
C ILE A 118 30.91 -23.12 -47.28
N VAL A 119 31.95 -22.76 -46.52
CA VAL A 119 32.69 -21.51 -46.71
C VAL A 119 33.29 -21.52 -48.12
N PRO A 120 33.01 -20.50 -48.97
CA PRO A 120 33.47 -20.51 -50.35
C PRO A 120 34.99 -20.41 -50.42
N ASP A 121 35.60 -21.36 -51.13
CA ASP A 121 37.03 -21.33 -51.43
C ASP A 121 37.32 -20.26 -52.50
N LYS A 122 38.32 -19.40 -52.23
CA LYS A 122 38.72 -18.31 -53.13
C LYS A 122 39.18 -18.82 -54.51
N GLY A 123 39.60 -20.08 -54.60
CA GLY A 123 39.95 -20.74 -55.85
C GLY A 123 38.78 -21.03 -56.79
N ASN A 124 37.54 -21.09 -56.27
CA ASN A 124 36.32 -21.41 -57.04
C ASN A 124 35.46 -20.17 -57.38
N ALA A 125 36.03 -18.97 -57.22
CA ALA A 125 35.32 -17.73 -57.51
C ALA A 125 35.14 -17.52 -59.02
N VAL A 126 33.89 -17.62 -59.50
CA VAL A 126 33.55 -17.34 -60.90
C VAL A 126 33.20 -15.86 -61.05
N TYR A 127 34.03 -15.12 -61.78
CA TYR A 127 33.77 -13.72 -62.10
C TYR A 127 32.87 -13.63 -63.33
N VAL A 128 31.60 -13.28 -63.12
CA VAL A 128 30.65 -13.07 -64.21
C VAL A 128 30.70 -11.61 -64.66
N ASN A 129 31.03 -11.39 -65.92
CA ASN A 129 30.90 -10.07 -66.54
C ASN A 129 29.41 -9.79 -66.80
N LEU A 130 28.83 -8.89 -65.99
CA LEU A 130 27.45 -8.41 -66.14
C LEU A 130 27.23 -7.59 -67.43
N ASN A 131 28.30 -7.31 -68.19
CA ASN A 131 28.28 -6.48 -69.39
C ASN A 131 27.99 -7.27 -70.68
N ARG A 132 27.49 -8.52 -70.61
CA ARG A 132 27.10 -9.31 -71.78
C ARG A 132 25.57 -9.27 -71.98
N PRO A 133 25.07 -8.65 -73.06
CA PRO A 133 23.66 -8.80 -73.45
C PRO A 133 23.49 -10.15 -74.17
N ILE A 134 23.42 -11.24 -73.41
CA ILE A 134 22.97 -12.54 -73.95
C ILE A 134 21.87 -13.08 -73.05
N ILE A 135 20.75 -12.35 -73.02
CA ILE A 135 19.45 -12.96 -72.87
C ILE A 135 18.67 -12.51 -74.10
N LYS A 136 18.46 -13.42 -75.06
CA LYS A 136 17.32 -13.26 -75.97
C LYS A 136 16.10 -13.42 -75.07
N ALA A 137 15.61 -12.29 -74.54
CA ALA A 137 14.34 -12.24 -73.86
C ALA A 137 13.30 -12.61 -74.91
N GLN A 138 12.84 -13.87 -74.86
CA GLN A 138 11.62 -14.27 -75.52
C GLN A 138 10.54 -13.35 -74.94
N SER A 139 10.11 -12.38 -75.75
CA SER A 139 9.00 -11.51 -75.43
C SER A 139 7.70 -12.30 -75.57
N ASP A 140 7.45 -13.18 -74.61
CA ASP A 140 6.09 -13.64 -74.35
C ASP A 140 5.46 -12.55 -73.51
N LEU A 141 4.81 -11.63 -74.23
CA LEU A 141 3.87 -10.65 -73.69
C LEU A 141 2.68 -11.40 -73.10
N ASP A 142 2.86 -11.98 -71.91
CA ASP A 142 1.74 -12.43 -71.11
C ASP A 142 1.21 -11.25 -70.30
N GLU A 143 0.04 -10.82 -70.75
CA GLU A 143 -0.78 -9.77 -70.20
C GLU A 143 -0.81 -9.79 -68.66
N ALA A 144 -0.18 -8.79 -68.05
CA ALA A 144 -0.45 -8.45 -66.67
C ALA A 144 -1.92 -8.02 -66.55
N LYS A 145 -2.80 -8.96 -66.20
CA LYS A 145 -4.13 -8.67 -65.64
C LYS A 145 -3.92 -7.78 -64.42
N LYS A 146 -4.08 -6.47 -64.65
CA LYS A 146 -4.11 -5.42 -63.63
C LYS A 146 -5.29 -5.70 -62.70
N GLN A 147 -5.04 -6.44 -61.61
CA GLN A 147 -6.01 -6.57 -60.55
C GLN A 147 -6.29 -5.17 -60.00
N LYS A 148 -7.56 -4.74 -60.10
CA LYS A 148 -8.03 -3.47 -59.53
C LYS A 148 -7.91 -3.56 -58.02
N GLY A 149 -6.75 -3.15 -57.52
CA GLY A 149 -6.43 -3.12 -56.10
C GLY A 149 -7.38 -2.21 -55.33
N ILE A 150 -7.65 -2.60 -54.10
CA ILE A 150 -8.57 -2.05 -53.09
C ILE A 150 -8.53 -0.51 -52.97
N LEU A 151 -7.42 0.11 -53.37
CA LEU A 151 -7.22 1.57 -53.43
C LEU A 151 -8.20 2.28 -54.38
N ASP A 152 -8.59 1.67 -55.50
CA ASP A 152 -9.49 2.28 -56.48
C ASP A 152 -10.93 2.38 -55.95
N LYS A 153 -11.34 1.40 -55.11
CA LYS A 153 -12.62 1.42 -54.39
C LYS A 153 -12.65 2.47 -53.27
N LEU A 154 -11.52 2.68 -52.58
CA LEU A 154 -11.40 3.71 -51.53
C LEU A 154 -11.50 5.13 -52.10
N LYS A 155 -10.88 5.41 -53.26
CA LYS A 155 -11.01 6.71 -53.93
C LYS A 155 -12.45 7.04 -54.32
N GLN A 156 -13.22 6.05 -54.75
CA GLN A 156 -14.60 6.25 -55.17
C GLN A 156 -15.57 6.53 -54.01
N LEU A 157 -15.22 6.12 -52.78
CA LEU A 157 -16.03 6.36 -51.57
C LEU A 157 -15.77 7.74 -50.97
N ILE A 158 -14.53 8.25 -51.06
CA ILE A 158 -14.14 9.55 -50.49
C ILE A 158 -14.68 10.72 -51.35
N TRP A 159 -14.99 10.47 -52.61
CA TRP A 159 -15.45 11.49 -53.57
C TRP A 159 -16.90 11.25 -54.03
N ARG A 160 -17.74 10.75 -53.11
CA ARG A 160 -19.20 10.74 -53.22
C ARG A 160 -19.78 11.51 -52.03
#